data_AF-A0A075HTZ5-F1
#
_entry.id   AF-A0A075HTZ5-F1
#
_cell.length_a   1.000
_cell.length_b   1.000
_cell.length_c   1.000
_cell.angle_alpha   90.00
_cell.angle_beta   90.00
_cell.angle_gamma   90.00
#
_symmetry.space_group_name_H-M   'P 1'
#
loop_
_entity.id
_entity.type
_entity.pdbx_description
1 polymer ?
#
loop_
_entity_poly.entity_id
_entity_poly.type
_entity_poly.pdbx_seq_one_letter_code
_entity_poly.pdbx_strand_id
1 'polypeptide(L)'
;MHSRRLKQMAFEDLTEFELRLLKWISASDFVEVAWSTKRAADAFKVEEKEVYEALASLTSKVRDNIHIYYDEGAIRITADDSPEA
;
A
#
# COMPACT_ATOMS: atom_id res chain seq x y z
N MET A 1 22.15 12.12 -2.41
CA MET A 1 22.55 10.71 -2.61
C MET A 1 22.16 9.77 -1.46
N HIS A 2 21.99 10.23 -0.21
CA HIS A 2 21.62 9.35 0.91
C HIS A 2 20.16 8.85 0.89
N SER A 3 19.21 9.65 0.40
CA SER A 3 17.78 9.31 0.46
C SER A 3 17.35 8.16 -0.47
N ARG A 4 18.00 8.01 -1.63
CA ARG A 4 17.64 6.96 -2.62
C ARG A 4 17.97 5.55 -2.12
N ARG A 5 19.05 5.40 -1.35
CA ARG A 5 19.49 4.10 -0.81
C ARG A 5 18.57 3.61 0.31
N LEU A 6 18.06 4.54 1.13
CA LEU A 6 17.13 4.21 2.21
C LEU A 6 15.77 3.73 1.66
N LYS A 7 15.26 4.36 0.60
CA LYS A 7 14.04 3.90 -0.08
C LYS A 7 14.20 2.51 -0.68
N GLN A 8 15.33 2.24 -1.33
CA GLN A 8 15.60 0.92 -1.91
C GLN A 8 15.63 -0.18 -0.84
N MET A 9 16.31 0.05 0.29
CA MET A 9 16.33 -0.89 1.43
C MET A 9 14.93 -1.13 2.00
N ALA A 10 14.10 -0.08 2.12
CA ALA A 10 12.74 -0.22 2.62
C ALA A 10 11.84 -1.09 1.72
N PHE A 11 12.05 -1.04 0.39
CA PHE A 11 11.37 -1.93 -0.56
C PHE A 11 11.89 -3.38 -0.50
N GLU A 12 13.18 -3.58 -0.22
CA GLU A 12 13.78 -4.90 -0.03
C GLU A 12 13.29 -5.59 1.27
N ASP A 13 12.90 -4.81 2.29
CA ASP A 13 12.33 -5.29 3.56
C ASP A 13 10.82 -5.62 3.47
N LEU A 14 10.20 -5.45 2.31
CA LEU A 14 8.81 -5.82 2.10
C LEU A 14 8.67 -7.34 1.93
N THR A 15 7.69 -7.93 2.61
CA THR A 15 7.29 -9.31 2.34
C THR A 15 6.68 -9.45 0.94
N GLU A 16 6.61 -10.67 0.41
CA GLU A 16 5.95 -10.92 -0.88
C GLU A 16 4.50 -10.40 -0.89
N PHE A 17 3.78 -10.59 0.21
CA PHE A 17 2.41 -10.10 0.32
C PHE A 17 2.34 -8.57 0.36
N GLU A 18 3.22 -7.91 1.12
CA GLU A 18 3.31 -6.44 1.17
C GLU A 18 3.63 -5.85 -0.22
N LEU A 19 4.57 -6.45 -0.96
CA LEU A 19 4.90 -6.04 -2.33
C LEU A 19 3.71 -6.19 -3.28
N ARG A 20 2.99 -7.31 -3.18
CA ARG A 20 1.80 -7.56 -4.01
C ARG A 20 0.65 -6.60 -3.66
N LEU A 21 0.45 -6.30 -2.37
CA LEU A 21 -0.53 -5.32 -1.92
C LEU A 21 -0.18 -3.92 -2.42
N LEU A 22 1.08 -3.51 -2.31
CA LEU A 22 1.55 -2.21 -2.81
C LEU A 22 1.29 -2.05 -4.30
N LYS A 23 1.68 -3.04 -5.11
CA LYS A 23 1.44 -3.05 -6.57
C LYS A 23 -0.04 -3.04 -6.92
N TRP A 24 -0.87 -3.72 -6.13
CA TRP A 24 -2.30 -3.73 -6.36
C TRP A 24 -2.95 -2.40 -6.04
N ILE A 25 -2.48 -1.71 -4.99
CA ILE A 25 -2.90 -0.34 -4.67
C ILE A 25 -2.45 0.64 -5.76
N SER A 26 -1.21 0.54 -6.24
CA SER A 26 -0.71 1.45 -7.30
C SER A 26 -1.40 1.25 -8.64
N ALA A 27 -1.78 0.01 -8.98
CA ALA A 27 -2.49 -0.31 -10.22
C ALA A 27 -4.01 -0.04 -10.16
N SER A 28 -4.57 0.21 -8.97
CA SER A 28 -6.01 0.39 -8.78
C SER A 28 -6.40 1.86 -8.73
N ASP A 29 -7.56 2.18 -9.32
CA ASP A 29 -8.16 3.51 -9.21
C ASP A 29 -8.94 3.67 -7.90
N PHE A 30 -8.20 3.78 -6.80
CA PHE A 30 -8.75 4.07 -5.47
C PHE A 30 -8.99 5.56 -5.21
N VAL A 31 -8.74 6.42 -6.21
CA VAL A 31 -9.17 7.81 -6.17
C VAL A 31 -10.68 7.83 -6.38
N GLU A 32 -11.15 7.20 -7.45
CA GLU A 32 -12.59 7.10 -7.75
C GLU A 32 -13.29 6.03 -6.89
N VAL A 33 -12.59 4.94 -6.52
CA VAL A 33 -13.19 3.83 -5.75
C VAL A 33 -12.80 3.86 -4.27
N ALA A 34 -13.81 3.79 -3.39
CA ALA A 34 -13.58 3.76 -1.95
C ALA A 34 -12.74 2.54 -1.53
N TRP A 35 -11.81 2.75 -0.61
CA TRP A 35 -11.05 1.66 0.00
C TRP A 35 -11.98 0.70 0.74
N SER A 36 -11.74 -0.60 0.55
CA SER A 36 -12.42 -1.66 1.27
C SER A 36 -11.44 -2.76 1.60
N THR A 37 -11.11 -2.91 2.89
CA THR A 37 -10.22 -3.99 3.36
C THR A 37 -10.78 -5.36 3.00
N LYS A 38 -12.10 -5.53 3.10
CA LYS A 38 -12.78 -6.75 2.67
C LYS A 38 -12.55 -7.05 1.18
N ARG A 39 -12.64 -6.05 0.29
CA ARG A 39 -12.36 -6.25 -1.14
C ARG A 39 -10.92 -6.67 -1.39
N ALA A 40 -9.98 -6.07 -0.67
CA ALA A 40 -8.57 -6.47 -0.76
C ALA A 40 -8.40 -7.92 -0.27
N ALA A 41 -8.98 -8.27 0.88
CA ALA A 41 -8.94 -9.62 1.44
C ALA A 41 -9.50 -10.66 0.45
N ASP A 42 -10.65 -10.38 -0.16
CA ASP A 42 -11.27 -11.22 -1.20
C ASP A 42 -10.37 -11.36 -2.44
N ALA A 43 -9.75 -10.27 -2.91
CA ALA A 43 -8.86 -10.27 -4.07
C ALA A 43 -7.60 -11.13 -3.85
N PHE A 44 -7.07 -11.12 -2.63
CA PHE A 44 -5.87 -11.87 -2.26
C PHE A 44 -6.18 -13.26 -1.67
N LYS A 45 -7.45 -13.55 -1.37
CA LYS A 45 -7.92 -14.78 -0.69
C LYS A 45 -7.26 -14.98 0.68
N VAL A 46 -7.19 -13.90 1.46
CA VAL A 46 -6.60 -13.84 2.80
C VAL A 46 -7.63 -13.29 3.80
N GLU A 47 -7.32 -13.29 5.09
CA GLU A 47 -8.17 -12.63 6.08
C GLU A 47 -7.99 -11.10 6.06
N GLU A 48 -9.04 -10.34 6.42
CA GLU A 48 -8.95 -8.87 6.53
C GLU A 48 -7.83 -8.43 7.48
N LYS A 49 -7.57 -9.23 8.53
CA LYS A 49 -6.49 -9.00 9.49
C LYS A 49 -5.12 -8.92 8.80
N GLU A 50 -4.83 -9.83 7.87
CA GLU A 50 -3.56 -9.86 7.13
C GLU A 50 -3.41 -8.60 6.27
N VAL A 51 -4.51 -8.12 5.67
CA VAL A 51 -4.51 -6.87 4.91
C VAL A 51 -4.24 -5.66 5.82
N TYR A 52 -4.87 -5.59 6.99
CA TYR A 52 -4.63 -4.50 7.95
C TYR A 52 -3.16 -4.48 8.41
N GLU A 53 -2.59 -5.63 8.74
CA GLU A 53 -1.19 -5.76 9.16
C GLU A 53 -0.23 -5.36 8.03
N ALA A 54 -0.48 -5.82 6.80
CA ALA A 54 0.32 -5.44 5.64
C ALA A 54 0.23 -3.94 5.34
N LEU A 55 -0.96 -3.34 5.41
CA LEU A 55 -1.14 -1.91 5.20
C LEU A 55 -0.43 -1.08 6.28
N ALA A 56 -0.49 -1.51 7.54
CA ALA A 56 0.25 -0.87 8.64
C ALA A 56 1.78 -0.97 8.43
N SER A 57 2.27 -2.12 7.99
CA SER A 57 3.68 -2.28 7.61
C SER A 57 4.08 -1.36 6.47
N LEU A 58 3.26 -1.27 5.41
CA LEU A 58 3.58 -0.43 4.27
C LEU A 58 3.65 1.06 4.63
N THR A 59 2.70 1.58 5.42
CA THR A 59 2.74 2.97 5.90
C THR A 59 3.92 3.29 6.81
N SER A 60 4.55 2.25 7.38
CA SER A 60 5.75 2.36 8.20
C SER A 60 7.04 2.28 7.38
N LYS A 61 7.13 1.32 6.46
CA LYS A 61 8.34 1.01 5.68
C LYS A 61 8.47 1.94 4.46
N VAL A 62 7.39 2.10 3.70
CA VAL A 62 7.35 2.86 2.44
C VAL A 62 6.38 4.03 2.55
N ARG A 63 6.52 4.81 3.63
CA ARG A 63 5.62 5.92 3.97
C ARG A 63 5.44 6.92 2.82
N ASP A 64 6.51 7.29 2.14
CA ASP A 64 6.46 8.27 1.05
C ASP A 64 5.73 7.73 -0.20
N ASN A 65 5.55 6.42 -0.27
CA ASN A 65 4.91 5.71 -1.38
C ASN A 65 3.44 5.41 -1.13
N ILE A 66 2.89 5.70 0.05
CA ILE A 66 1.48 5.47 0.37
C ILE A 66 0.83 6.75 0.89
N HIS A 67 -0.29 7.11 0.28
CA HIS A 67 -1.13 8.22 0.71
C HIS A 67 -2.52 7.69 1.08
N ILE A 68 -2.90 7.93 2.32
CA ILE A 68 -4.23 7.61 2.86
C ILE A 68 -4.91 8.93 3.19
N TYR A 69 -6.11 9.15 2.65
CA TYR A 69 -6.90 10.34 2.91
C TYR A 69 -8.40 10.02 2.94
N TYR A 70 -9.19 10.96 3.46
CA TYR A 70 -10.63 10.84 3.52
C TYR A 70 -11.24 11.79 2.49
N ASP A 71 -12.10 11.26 1.64
CA ASP A 71 -12.77 12.03 0.59
C ASP A 71 -14.17 11.45 0.30
N GLU A 72 -15.14 12.34 0.12
CA GLU A 72 -16.55 12.01 -0.14
C GLU A 72 -17.17 10.96 0.82
N GLY A 73 -16.82 11.00 2.10
CA GLY A 73 -17.38 10.08 3.08
C GLY A 73 -16.67 8.72 3.17
N ALA A 74 -15.61 8.51 2.39
CA ALA A 74 -14.89 7.25 2.30
C ALA A 74 -13.36 7.42 2.48
N ILE A 75 -12.70 6.34 2.89
CA ILE A 75 -11.23 6.27 2.89
C ILE A 75 -10.76 6.04 1.45
N ARG A 76 -9.72 6.76 1.03
CA ARG A 76 -9.01 6.61 -0.22
C ARG A 76 -7.56 6.25 0.07
N ILE A 77 -7.02 5.30 -0.68
CA ILE A 77 -5.64 4.85 -0.53
C ILE A 77 -5.00 4.80 -1.91
N THR A 78 -3.99 5.63 -2.14
CA THR A 78 -3.17 5.59 -3.36
C THR A 78 -1.75 5.20 -3.00
N ALA A 79 -1.07 4.53 -3.91
CA ALA A 79 0.32 4.16 -3.72
C ALA A 79 1.13 4.27 -5.00
N ASP A 80 2.45 4.34 -4.84
CA ASP A 80 3.42 4.27 -5.93
C ASP A 80 4.38 3.09 -5.65
N ASP A 81 4.44 2.12 -6.58
CA ASP A 81 5.33 0.96 -6.45
C ASP A 81 6.76 1.21 -6.95
N SER A 82 7.07 2.44 -7.34
CA SER A 82 8.42 2.87 -7.70
C SER A 82 9.20 3.26 -6.44
N PRO A 83 10.38 2.68 -6.21
CA PRO A 83 11.25 3.08 -5.10
C PRO A 83 11.81 4.52 -5.22
N GLU A 84 11.44 5.24 -6.28
CA GLU A 84 11.88 6.61 -6.58
C GLU A 84 10.85 7.70 -6.24
N ALA A 85 9.58 7.32 -6.08
CA ALA A 85 8.48 8.23 -5.72
C ALA A 85 8.71 8.83 -4.33
#